data_AF-A0A954C3U9-F1
#
_entry.id   AF-A0A954C3U9-F1
#
_cell.length_a   1.000
_cell.length_b   1.000
_cell.length_c   1.000
_cell.angle_alpha   90.00
_cell.angle_beta   90.00
_cell.angle_gamma   90.00
#
_symmetry.space_group_name_H-M   'P 1'
#
loop_
_entity.id
_entity.type
_entity.pdbx_description
1 polymer ?
#
loop_
_entity_poly.entity_id
_entity_poly.type
_entity_poly.pdbx_seq_one_letter_code
_entity_poly.pdbx_strand_id
1 'polypeptide(L)'
;MAKRIQISLASGLLVLDDEPPAEGDDAARNDAALKVVGELEAELEELEKLGDDAAEALLRQIWVLNEYMEAYPLRWIRNYGERKGWSAAAAKIKELRKRGESDYDESKLPVWETLDYLKEVLPILFTRFKVRGEVLRLVLTPLGKLKHHEIRYQRDDADDLQRLCEDVSLEIRAAGDLDDRVQRWGTVNYPALLQQNPKPIKLPTDRLPARGPGLAGVVAGLALVACGVGLALGKLPIEAPQPLAVGIGLALLGLVAGAFGLARLKAHAAASAQLPAEFADLASRFRERLYLICSLRLLNKMSSRYTRANEGFQGFLRKHGGKQHWKKVKFQGRYLTQAFVPDADEWHDKETIEHWLSEQVQKTYRLETVILTSPDELDEESWEVILRAYLLESLDDDGSHEAELLDTVADLVFTRRGDDSKEERERVFSRVYSAWEARQDRL
;
A
#
# COMPACT_ATOMS: atom_id res chain seq x y z
N MET A 1 18.38 37.92 18.09
CA MET A 1 18.54 36.97 16.97
C MET A 1 17.41 37.30 16.02
N ALA A 2 17.68 37.54 14.74
CA ALA A 2 16.64 37.95 13.79
C ALA A 2 15.61 36.83 13.62
N LYS A 3 14.32 37.16 13.68
CA LYS A 3 13.21 36.22 13.42
C LYS A 3 13.35 35.57 12.04
N ARG A 4 12.99 34.28 11.92
CA ARG A 4 13.00 33.53 10.66
C ARG A 4 11.74 32.68 10.50
N ILE A 5 11.48 32.31 9.25
CA ILE A 5 10.48 31.31 8.87
C ILE A 5 11.21 30.23 8.10
N GLN A 6 11.08 28.99 8.52
CA GLN A 6 11.84 27.88 7.97
C GLN A 6 10.92 26.72 7.63
N ILE A 7 11.29 25.91 6.65
CA ILE A 7 10.59 24.64 6.43
C ILE A 7 11.01 23.63 7.50
N SER A 8 10.04 23.16 8.26
CA SER A 8 10.24 22.04 9.18
C SER A 8 10.41 20.76 8.37
N LEU A 9 11.58 20.14 8.46
CA LEU A 9 11.81 18.84 7.81
C LEU A 9 11.01 17.70 8.46
N ALA A 10 10.46 17.91 9.66
CA ALA A 10 9.63 16.94 10.36
C ALA A 10 8.17 16.92 9.85
N SER A 11 7.62 18.09 9.51
CA SER A 11 6.21 18.22 9.08
C SER A 11 6.05 18.63 7.61
N GLY A 12 7.08 19.21 7.00
CA GLY A 12 7.00 19.85 5.68
C GLY A 12 6.32 21.21 5.69
N LEU A 13 5.87 21.67 6.85
CA LEU A 13 5.21 22.96 7.00
C LEU A 13 6.24 24.04 7.28
N LEU A 14 5.88 25.28 6.97
CA LEU A 14 6.65 26.43 7.38
C LEU A 14 6.37 26.74 8.85
N VAL A 15 7.43 26.88 9.63
CA VAL A 15 7.39 27.13 11.07
C VAL A 15 8.15 28.41 11.39
N LEU A 16 7.64 29.13 12.39
CA LEU A 16 8.33 30.26 13.00
C LEU A 16 9.29 29.72 14.06
N ASP A 17 10.44 30.37 14.27
CA ASP A 17 11.42 29.94 15.28
C ASP A 17 10.83 29.91 16.72
N ASP A 18 9.78 30.70 16.96
CA ASP A 18 8.98 30.68 18.18
C ASP A 18 7.52 30.42 17.78
N GLU A 19 7.07 29.17 17.86
CA GLU A 19 5.68 28.86 17.52
C GLU A 19 4.70 29.44 18.55
N PRO A 20 3.54 29.96 18.12
CA PRO A 20 2.50 30.36 19.05
C PRO A 20 2.01 29.13 19.84
N PRO A 21 1.65 29.29 21.12
CA PRO A 21 1.15 28.19 21.93
C PRO A 21 -0.13 27.61 21.31
N ALA A 22 -0.05 26.35 20.84
CA ALA A 22 -1.16 25.64 20.20
C ALA A 22 -2.36 25.52 21.17
N GLU A 23 -2.07 25.29 22.45
CA GLU A 23 -3.03 25.25 23.55
C GLU A 23 -2.50 26.09 24.72
N GLY A 24 -3.38 26.84 25.38
CA GLY A 24 -3.03 27.72 26.48
C GLY A 24 -4.23 28.57 26.90
N ASP A 25 -4.30 28.92 28.18
CA ASP A 25 -5.27 29.92 28.64
C ASP A 25 -4.98 31.28 27.99
N ASP A 26 -5.96 32.19 27.95
CA ASP A 26 -5.70 33.47 27.28
C ASP A 26 -4.71 34.38 28.03
N ALA A 27 -4.25 34.00 29.24
CA ALA A 27 -3.14 34.70 29.89
C ALA A 27 -1.81 34.33 29.23
N ALA A 28 -1.55 33.03 29.02
CA ALA A 28 -0.35 32.56 28.32
C ALA A 28 -0.28 33.09 26.88
N ARG A 29 -1.41 33.14 26.16
CA ARG A 29 -1.48 33.72 24.81
C ARG A 29 -1.23 35.23 24.80
N ASN A 30 -1.75 35.94 25.80
CA ASN A 30 -1.49 37.38 25.96
C ASN A 30 0.00 37.63 26.19
N ASP A 31 0.61 36.93 27.13
CA ASP A 31 2.02 37.13 27.49
C ASP A 31 2.96 36.78 26.33
N ALA A 32 2.66 35.70 25.60
CA ALA A 32 3.40 35.34 24.39
C ALA A 32 3.27 36.42 23.30
N ALA A 33 2.06 36.95 23.06
CA ALA A 33 1.86 38.02 22.09
C ALA A 33 2.59 39.32 22.48
N LEU A 34 2.59 39.69 23.76
CA LEU A 34 3.32 40.86 24.25
C LEU A 34 4.83 40.71 24.12
N LYS A 35 5.36 39.54 24.44
CA LYS A 35 6.78 39.21 24.24
C LYS A 35 7.16 39.39 22.78
N VAL A 36 6.38 38.84 21.86
CA VAL A 36 6.61 38.98 20.42
C VAL A 36 6.57 40.44 19.99
N VAL A 37 5.60 41.24 20.44
CA VAL A 37 5.55 42.68 20.11
C VAL A 37 6.84 43.41 20.51
N GLY A 38 7.36 43.17 21.72
CA GLY A 38 8.62 43.77 22.16
C GLY A 38 9.84 43.34 21.34
N GLU A 39 9.87 42.07 20.90
CA GLU A 39 10.92 41.55 20.01
C GLU A 39 10.81 42.15 18.59
N LEU A 40 9.59 42.31 18.08
CA LEU A 40 9.33 42.95 16.79
C LEU A 40 9.76 44.42 16.81
N GLU A 41 9.46 45.17 17.87
CA GLU A 41 9.88 46.57 18.01
C GLU A 41 11.41 46.71 17.96
N ALA A 42 12.13 45.85 18.69
CA ALA A 42 13.60 45.85 18.67
C ALA A 42 14.17 45.53 17.27
N GLU A 43 13.58 44.56 16.55
CA GLU A 43 14.01 44.25 15.18
C GLU A 43 13.68 45.38 14.19
N LEU A 44 12.51 46.02 14.33
CA LEU A 44 12.13 47.14 13.47
C LEU A 44 13.07 48.35 13.63
N GLU A 45 13.53 48.63 14.85
CA GLU A 45 14.55 49.68 15.08
C GLU A 45 15.88 49.37 14.38
N GLU A 46 16.30 48.11 14.33
CA GLU A 46 17.51 47.71 13.59
C GLU A 46 17.28 47.79 12.06
N LEU A 47 16.10 47.40 11.58
CA LEU A 47 15.75 47.50 10.16
C LEU A 47 15.62 48.96 9.67
N GLU A 48 15.24 49.89 10.54
CA GLU A 48 15.24 51.32 10.21
C GLU A 48 16.63 51.83 9.83
N LYS A 49 17.67 51.31 10.50
CA LYS A 49 19.08 51.68 10.32
C LYS A 49 19.72 51.08 9.07
N LEU A 50 19.05 50.12 8.42
CA LEU A 50 19.49 49.61 7.12
C LEU A 50 19.44 50.74 6.09
N GLY A 51 20.55 50.95 5.39
CA GLY A 51 20.64 51.92 4.30
C GLY A 51 19.87 51.48 3.06
N ASP A 52 19.66 52.43 2.14
CA ASP A 52 18.83 52.27 0.94
C ASP A 52 19.27 51.11 0.04
N ASP A 53 20.58 50.79 0.03
CA ASP A 53 21.15 49.69 -0.75
C ASP A 53 20.73 48.28 -0.26
N ALA A 54 20.03 48.18 0.87
CA ALA A 54 19.59 46.93 1.48
C ALA A 54 18.09 46.64 1.29
N ALA A 55 17.42 47.30 0.33
CA ALA A 55 15.98 47.16 0.07
C ALA A 55 15.47 45.71 0.03
N GLU A 56 16.22 44.80 -0.61
CA GLU A 56 15.88 43.39 -0.70
C GLU A 56 15.89 42.67 0.66
N ALA A 57 16.95 42.86 1.44
CA ALA A 57 17.08 42.27 2.78
C ALA A 57 16.03 42.84 3.74
N LEU A 58 15.76 44.15 3.61
CA LEU A 58 14.72 44.85 4.35
C LEU A 58 13.33 44.25 4.05
N LEU A 59 12.94 44.17 2.77
CA LEU A 59 11.63 43.62 2.37
C LEU A 59 11.44 42.18 2.84
N ARG A 60 12.48 41.35 2.73
CA ARG A 60 12.45 39.97 3.21
C ARG A 60 12.22 39.91 4.73
N GLN A 61 12.95 40.68 5.52
CA GLN A 61 12.78 40.65 6.98
C GLN A 61 11.41 41.20 7.38
N ILE A 62 10.93 42.27 6.75
CA ILE A 62 9.60 42.82 7.01
C ILE A 62 8.50 41.80 6.71
N TRP A 63 8.65 41.00 5.65
CA TRP A 63 7.73 39.90 5.35
C TRP A 63 7.68 38.90 6.50
N VAL A 64 8.84 38.49 7.02
CA VAL A 64 8.91 37.61 8.19
C VAL A 64 8.23 38.24 9.42
N LEU A 65 8.51 39.50 9.72
CA LEU A 65 7.89 40.18 10.86
C LEU A 65 6.36 40.29 10.71
N ASN A 66 5.86 40.50 9.49
CA ASN A 66 4.42 40.50 9.22
C ASN A 66 3.79 39.13 9.51
N GLU A 67 4.43 38.04 9.11
CA GLU A 67 3.97 36.68 9.40
C GLU A 67 3.94 36.36 10.91
N TYR A 68 4.93 36.85 11.67
CA TYR A 68 4.87 36.79 13.14
C TYR A 68 3.66 37.55 13.69
N MET A 69 3.35 38.75 13.17
CA MET A 69 2.16 39.48 13.62
C MET A 69 0.85 38.78 13.29
N GLU A 70 0.78 38.07 12.16
CA GLU A 70 -0.39 37.26 11.79
C GLU A 70 -0.56 36.04 12.69
N ALA A 71 0.56 35.38 13.05
CA ALA A 71 0.57 34.25 13.96
C ALA A 71 0.21 34.63 15.41
N TYR A 72 0.50 35.88 15.82
CA TYR A 72 0.18 36.44 17.14
C TYR A 72 -0.85 37.58 17.03
N PRO A 73 -2.13 37.26 16.79
CA PRO A 73 -3.13 38.25 16.41
C PRO A 73 -3.46 39.21 17.56
N LEU A 74 -3.74 40.47 17.22
CA LEU A 74 -4.09 41.55 18.16
C LEU A 74 -5.16 41.16 19.21
N ARG A 75 -6.10 40.27 18.84
CA ARG A 75 -7.16 39.79 19.74
C ARG A 75 -6.65 39.05 20.98
N TRP A 76 -5.43 38.51 20.94
CA TRP A 76 -4.79 37.85 22.09
C TRP A 76 -4.31 38.85 23.15
N ILE A 77 -4.06 40.10 22.75
CA ILE A 77 -3.66 41.16 23.68
C ILE A 77 -4.90 41.71 24.37
N ARG A 78 -5.00 41.53 25.68
CA ARG A 78 -6.18 41.91 26.48
C ARG A 78 -6.21 43.42 26.77
N ASN A 79 -5.07 44.01 27.11
CA ASN A 79 -4.98 45.40 27.53
C ASN A 79 -4.98 46.37 26.34
N TYR A 80 -5.86 47.36 26.36
CA TYR A 80 -5.93 48.39 25.32
C TYR A 80 -4.64 49.22 25.22
N GLY A 81 -3.95 49.48 26.33
CA GLY A 81 -2.67 50.19 26.33
C GLY A 81 -1.58 49.45 25.56
N GLU A 82 -1.51 48.13 25.73
CA GLU A 82 -0.53 47.27 25.07
C GLU A 82 -0.85 47.04 23.59
N ARG A 83 -2.13 47.07 23.20
CA ARG A 83 -2.56 47.06 21.79
C ARG A 83 -1.99 48.22 20.98
N LYS A 84 -1.58 49.32 21.63
CA LYS A 84 -0.92 50.44 20.95
C LYS A 84 0.45 50.04 20.42
N GLY A 85 1.22 49.23 21.15
CA GLY A 85 2.52 48.72 20.70
C GLY A 85 2.38 47.86 19.45
N TRP A 86 1.45 46.90 19.47
CA TRP A 86 1.12 46.09 18.29
C TRP A 86 0.71 46.96 17.09
N SER A 87 -0.16 47.96 17.31
CA SER A 87 -0.60 48.87 16.23
C SER A 87 0.54 49.73 15.69
N ALA A 88 1.46 50.14 16.55
CA ALA A 88 2.65 50.89 16.17
C ALA A 88 3.61 50.04 15.33
N ALA A 89 3.89 48.80 15.77
CA ALA A 89 4.68 47.83 15.03
C ALA A 89 4.08 47.55 13.64
N ALA A 90 2.76 47.33 13.55
CA ALA A 90 2.05 47.14 12.28
C ALA A 90 2.18 48.35 11.35
N ALA A 91 2.03 49.57 11.89
CA ALA A 91 2.20 50.80 11.12
C ALA A 91 3.63 50.96 10.61
N LYS A 92 4.62 50.61 11.45
CA LYS A 92 6.04 50.66 11.11
C LYS A 92 6.41 49.64 10.03
N ILE A 93 5.92 48.41 10.11
CA ILE A 93 6.08 47.39 9.07
C ILE A 93 5.55 47.92 7.73
N LYS A 94 4.37 48.55 7.73
CA LYS A 94 3.79 49.14 6.52
C LYS A 94 4.64 50.29 5.96
N GLU A 95 5.17 51.15 6.82
CA GLU A 95 6.05 52.25 6.45
C GLU A 95 7.35 51.74 5.82
N LEU A 96 8.04 50.83 6.51
CA LEU A 96 9.29 50.25 6.05
C LEU A 96 9.12 49.41 4.79
N ARG A 97 7.97 48.73 4.63
CA ARG A 97 7.62 48.03 3.40
C ARG A 97 7.56 49.01 2.23
N LYS A 98 6.85 50.12 2.39
CA LYS A 98 6.73 51.14 1.35
C LYS A 98 8.09 51.74 0.96
N ARG A 99 8.97 51.95 1.95
CA ARG A 99 10.37 52.37 1.71
C ARG A 99 11.15 51.31 0.94
N GLY A 100 11.11 50.06 1.40
CA GLY A 100 11.78 48.96 0.71
C GLY A 100 11.28 48.79 -0.73
N GLU A 101 9.97 48.92 -0.98
CA GLU A 101 9.38 48.83 -2.32
C GLU A 101 9.78 49.99 -3.23
N SER A 102 9.98 51.22 -2.71
CA SER A 102 10.42 52.36 -3.53
C SER A 102 11.86 52.22 -4.01
N ASP A 103 12.69 51.54 -3.23
CA ASP A 103 14.12 51.42 -3.47
C ASP A 103 14.48 50.06 -4.13
N TYR A 104 13.47 49.21 -4.36
CA TYR A 104 13.64 47.87 -4.93
C TYR A 104 13.78 47.91 -6.45
N ASP A 105 14.73 47.13 -6.96
CA ASP A 105 14.96 46.95 -8.39
C ASP A 105 13.82 46.15 -9.05
N GLU A 106 12.98 46.83 -9.82
CA GLU A 106 11.85 46.22 -10.56
C GLU A 106 12.28 45.15 -11.58
N SER A 107 13.57 45.06 -11.95
CA SER A 107 14.07 43.99 -12.81
C SER A 107 14.20 42.65 -12.10
N LYS A 108 14.22 42.66 -10.75
CA LYS A 108 14.23 41.46 -9.91
C LYS A 108 12.82 40.92 -9.71
N LEU A 109 12.71 39.71 -9.15
CA LEU A 109 11.42 39.15 -8.78
C LEU A 109 10.79 39.96 -7.66
N PRO A 110 9.47 40.20 -7.68
CA PRO A 110 8.83 40.98 -6.65
C PRO A 110 8.81 40.16 -5.35
N VAL A 111 9.39 40.72 -4.29
CA VAL A 111 9.74 39.98 -3.06
C VAL A 111 8.50 39.40 -2.40
N TRP A 112 7.47 40.22 -2.21
CA TRP A 112 6.28 39.86 -1.43
C TRP A 112 5.49 38.73 -2.10
N GLU A 113 5.14 38.89 -3.38
CA GLU A 113 4.39 37.87 -4.12
C GLU A 113 5.21 36.58 -4.27
N THR A 114 6.54 36.68 -4.37
CA THR A 114 7.40 35.50 -4.47
C THR A 114 7.49 34.76 -3.14
N LEU A 115 7.59 35.47 -2.01
CA LEU A 115 7.60 34.85 -0.68
C LEU A 115 6.24 34.23 -0.34
N ASP A 116 5.13 34.88 -0.68
CA ASP A 116 3.77 34.32 -0.54
C ASP A 116 3.60 33.06 -1.41
N TYR A 117 4.07 33.11 -2.66
CA TYR A 117 4.10 31.95 -3.54
C TYR A 117 4.94 30.81 -2.95
N LEU A 118 6.10 31.12 -2.37
CA LEU A 118 6.99 30.13 -1.73
C LEU A 118 6.34 29.52 -0.50
N LYS A 119 5.63 30.33 0.29
CA LYS A 119 4.88 29.90 1.47
C LYS A 119 3.89 28.78 1.15
N GLU A 120 3.22 28.89 0.01
CA GLU A 120 2.26 27.89 -0.46
C GLU A 120 2.90 26.69 -1.17
N VAL A 121 3.94 26.91 -1.97
CA VAL A 121 4.51 25.84 -2.82
C VAL A 121 5.42 24.88 -2.07
N LEU A 122 6.17 25.35 -1.06
CA LEU A 122 7.19 24.54 -0.41
C LEU A 122 6.61 23.32 0.33
N PRO A 123 5.49 23.42 1.06
CA PRO A 123 4.85 22.25 1.67
C PRO A 123 4.34 21.22 0.64
N ILE A 124 3.84 21.70 -0.50
CA ILE A 124 3.37 20.84 -1.60
C ILE A 124 4.57 20.11 -2.22
N LEU A 125 5.66 20.83 -2.46
CA LEU A 125 6.89 20.29 -3.02
C LEU A 125 7.55 19.27 -2.08
N PHE A 126 7.57 19.56 -0.78
CA PHE A 126 8.02 18.63 0.25
C PHE A 126 7.23 17.32 0.21
N THR A 127 5.89 17.42 0.21
CA THR A 127 5.00 16.24 0.15
C THR A 127 5.27 15.41 -1.09
N ARG A 128 5.49 16.06 -2.24
CA ARG A 128 5.86 15.41 -3.50
C ARG A 128 7.18 14.65 -3.38
N PHE A 129 8.22 15.26 -2.82
CA PHE A 129 9.52 14.58 -2.65
C PHE A 129 9.45 13.44 -1.65
N LYS A 130 8.71 13.61 -0.55
CA LYS A 130 8.52 12.58 0.46
C LYS A 130 7.89 11.33 -0.15
N VAL A 131 6.74 11.49 -0.82
CA VAL A 131 6.03 10.37 -1.44
C VAL A 131 6.82 9.76 -2.60
N ARG A 132 7.53 10.57 -3.41
CA ARG A 132 8.43 10.04 -4.45
C ARG A 132 9.54 9.18 -3.82
N GLY A 133 10.13 9.62 -2.72
CA GLY A 133 11.13 8.86 -1.97
C GLY A 133 10.56 7.55 -1.43
N GLU A 134 9.34 7.56 -0.88
CA GLU A 134 8.67 6.36 -0.37
C GLU A 134 8.47 5.35 -1.50
N VAL A 135 7.99 5.81 -2.66
CA VAL A 135 7.80 4.96 -3.83
C VAL A 135 9.13 4.37 -4.29
N LEU A 136 10.18 5.16 -4.47
CA LEU A 136 11.47 4.68 -4.95
C LEU A 136 12.12 3.65 -4.02
N ARG A 137 11.85 3.72 -2.71
CA ARG A 137 12.36 2.78 -1.71
C ARG A 137 11.50 1.54 -1.50
N LEU A 138 10.34 1.41 -2.16
CA LEU A 138 9.58 0.15 -2.14
C LEU A 138 10.46 -1.00 -2.65
N VAL A 139 10.64 -2.02 -1.80
CA VAL A 139 11.36 -3.25 -2.19
C VAL A 139 10.37 -4.24 -2.75
N LEU A 140 10.47 -4.45 -4.06
CA LEU A 140 9.53 -5.24 -4.87
C LEU A 140 10.10 -6.59 -5.31
N THR A 141 11.32 -6.92 -4.86
CA THR A 141 12.03 -8.17 -5.20
C THR A 141 11.17 -9.43 -5.04
N PRO A 142 10.28 -9.55 -4.04
CA PRO A 142 9.40 -10.71 -3.94
C PRO A 142 8.45 -10.92 -5.13
N LEU A 143 7.99 -9.85 -5.79
CA LEU A 143 7.16 -9.98 -7.01
C LEU A 143 7.93 -10.66 -8.15
N GLY A 144 9.25 -10.49 -8.20
CA GLY A 144 10.11 -11.17 -9.18
C GLY A 144 10.48 -12.61 -8.83
N LYS A 145 10.11 -13.10 -7.65
CA LYS A 145 10.42 -14.46 -7.18
C LYS A 145 9.22 -15.41 -7.24
N LEU A 146 8.09 -14.96 -7.76
CA LEU A 146 6.90 -15.78 -7.96
C LEU A 146 7.20 -16.89 -8.98
N LYS A 147 6.67 -18.09 -8.76
CA LYS A 147 6.94 -19.27 -9.59
C LYS A 147 6.02 -19.36 -10.80
N HIS A 148 4.79 -18.86 -10.68
CA HIS A 148 3.74 -19.00 -11.69
C HIS A 148 3.43 -17.69 -12.40
N HIS A 149 3.87 -16.55 -11.88
CA HIS A 149 3.64 -15.22 -12.43
C HIS A 149 4.94 -14.49 -12.71
N GLU A 150 5.07 -13.93 -13.92
CA GLU A 150 6.24 -13.16 -14.31
C GLU A 150 5.93 -11.66 -14.23
N ILE A 151 6.39 -11.01 -13.15
CA ILE A 151 6.17 -9.58 -12.93
C ILE A 151 7.45 -8.79 -13.22
N ARG A 152 7.37 -7.82 -14.13
CA ARG A 152 8.45 -6.85 -14.35
C ARG A 152 8.44 -5.79 -13.23
N TYR A 153 9.03 -6.15 -12.10
CA TYR A 153 9.05 -5.33 -10.87
C TYR A 153 10.15 -4.26 -10.83
N GLN A 154 11.13 -4.31 -11.73
CA GLN A 154 12.19 -3.30 -11.83
C GLN A 154 11.61 -1.95 -12.27
N ARG A 155 12.11 -0.87 -11.65
CA ARG A 155 11.66 0.50 -11.86
C ARG A 155 12.87 1.39 -12.04
N ASP A 156 12.79 2.28 -13.03
CA ASP A 156 13.77 3.32 -13.27
C ASP A 156 13.35 4.63 -12.57
N ASP A 157 12.03 4.86 -12.41
CA ASP A 157 11.48 5.98 -11.66
C ASP A 157 10.20 5.62 -10.86
N ALA A 158 9.75 6.53 -9.98
CA ALA A 158 8.50 6.44 -9.24
C ALA A 158 7.27 6.40 -10.15
N ASP A 159 7.35 7.02 -11.33
CA ASP A 159 6.27 6.99 -12.34
C ASP A 159 6.00 5.55 -12.85
N ASP A 160 6.98 4.64 -12.78
CA ASP A 160 6.81 3.24 -13.19
C ASP A 160 5.91 2.43 -12.24
N LEU A 161 5.55 2.97 -11.08
CA LEU A 161 4.67 2.29 -10.13
C LEU A 161 3.28 2.03 -10.74
N GLN A 162 2.77 2.96 -11.56
CA GLN A 162 1.47 2.80 -12.21
C GLN A 162 1.48 1.64 -13.21
N ARG A 163 2.54 1.56 -14.03
CA ARG A 163 2.77 0.42 -14.95
C ARG A 163 2.83 -0.90 -14.19
N LEU A 164 3.51 -0.93 -13.06
CA LEU A 164 3.59 -2.14 -12.23
C LEU A 164 2.21 -2.56 -11.69
N CYS A 165 1.38 -1.62 -11.23
CA CYS A 165 0.00 -1.93 -10.83
C CYS A 165 -0.80 -2.55 -11.98
N GLU A 166 -0.61 -2.05 -13.20
CA GLU A 166 -1.25 -2.57 -14.40
C GLU A 166 -0.77 -4.00 -14.72
N ASP A 167 0.54 -4.25 -14.71
CA ASP A 167 1.12 -5.59 -14.92
C ASP A 167 0.56 -6.60 -13.90
N VAL A 168 0.56 -6.25 -12.60
CA VAL A 168 0.02 -7.11 -11.55
C VAL A 168 -1.48 -7.36 -11.75
N SER A 169 -2.24 -6.33 -12.13
CA SER A 169 -3.67 -6.45 -12.42
C SER A 169 -3.95 -7.39 -13.60
N LEU A 170 -3.12 -7.34 -14.65
CA LEU A 170 -3.22 -8.25 -15.79
C LEU A 170 -2.97 -9.70 -15.38
N GLU A 171 -1.96 -9.97 -14.55
CA GLU A 171 -1.67 -11.31 -14.04
C GLU A 171 -2.80 -11.88 -13.17
N ILE A 172 -3.37 -11.06 -12.28
CA ILE A 172 -4.53 -11.47 -11.46
C ILE A 172 -5.72 -11.85 -12.35
N ARG A 173 -5.98 -11.07 -13.41
CA ARG A 173 -7.06 -11.34 -14.37
C ARG A 173 -6.79 -12.60 -15.20
N ALA A 174 -5.55 -12.80 -15.64
CA ALA A 174 -5.15 -13.98 -16.40
C ALA A 174 -5.36 -15.27 -15.59
N ALA A 175 -5.22 -15.20 -14.27
CA ALA A 175 -5.48 -16.30 -13.34
C ALA A 175 -6.92 -16.33 -12.78
N GLY A 176 -7.89 -15.72 -13.46
CA GLY A 176 -9.29 -15.65 -13.02
C GLY A 176 -9.99 -17.02 -12.91
N ASP A 177 -9.52 -18.04 -13.64
CA ASP A 177 -10.09 -19.40 -13.59
C ASP A 177 -9.74 -20.16 -12.30
N LEU A 178 -8.78 -19.66 -11.50
CA LEU A 178 -8.33 -20.33 -10.30
C LEU A 178 -9.41 -20.45 -9.23
N ASP A 179 -10.29 -19.45 -9.11
CA ASP A 179 -11.40 -19.48 -8.13
C ASP A 179 -12.37 -20.63 -8.43
N ASP A 180 -12.79 -20.77 -9.68
CA ASP A 180 -13.65 -21.87 -10.14
C ASP A 180 -12.98 -23.23 -9.91
N ARG A 181 -11.67 -23.31 -10.20
CA ARG A 181 -10.89 -24.54 -10.00
C ARG A 181 -10.84 -24.90 -8.53
N VAL A 182 -10.55 -23.95 -7.65
CA VAL A 182 -10.56 -24.12 -6.18
C VAL A 182 -11.93 -24.54 -5.68
N GLN A 183 -13.00 -23.90 -6.16
CA GLN A 183 -14.37 -24.22 -5.78
C GLN A 183 -14.75 -25.67 -6.14
N ARG A 184 -14.29 -26.18 -7.31
CA ARG A 184 -14.49 -27.59 -7.71
C ARG A 184 -13.77 -28.60 -6.82
N TRP A 185 -12.74 -28.18 -6.06
CA TRP A 185 -12.13 -29.04 -5.04
C TRP A 185 -12.94 -29.04 -3.73
N GLY A 186 -13.89 -28.13 -3.57
CA GLY A 186 -14.78 -28.04 -2.42
C GLY A 186 -14.18 -27.24 -1.25
N THR A 187 -15.04 -26.55 -0.52
CA THR A 187 -14.69 -25.64 0.59
C THR A 187 -13.95 -26.34 1.72
N VAL A 188 -14.18 -27.65 1.92
CA VAL A 188 -13.46 -28.45 2.93
C VAL A 188 -11.93 -28.47 2.70
N ASN A 189 -11.47 -28.24 1.48
CA ASN A 189 -10.05 -28.23 1.14
C ASN A 189 -9.40 -26.84 1.23
N TYR A 190 -10.16 -25.78 1.52
CA TYR A 190 -9.65 -24.41 1.55
C TYR A 190 -8.47 -24.21 2.52
N PRO A 191 -8.51 -24.71 3.77
CA PRO A 191 -7.37 -24.60 4.68
C PRO A 191 -6.11 -25.30 4.14
N ALA A 192 -6.28 -26.40 3.39
CA ALA A 192 -5.17 -27.16 2.85
C ALA A 192 -4.49 -26.49 1.64
N LEU A 193 -5.17 -25.58 0.94
CA LEU A 193 -4.57 -24.77 -0.13
C LEU A 193 -3.48 -23.83 0.40
N LEU A 194 -3.56 -23.52 1.68
CA LEU A 194 -2.72 -22.55 2.36
C LEU A 194 -1.59 -23.17 3.17
N GLN A 195 -1.30 -24.47 2.99
CA GLN A 195 -0.19 -25.14 3.65
C GLN A 195 1.05 -25.14 2.75
N GLN A 196 2.25 -25.13 3.35
CA GLN A 196 3.51 -25.24 2.60
C GLN A 196 3.61 -26.56 1.82
N ASN A 197 3.05 -27.64 2.37
CA ASN A 197 2.93 -28.94 1.72
C ASN A 197 1.45 -29.30 1.51
N PRO A 198 0.78 -28.66 0.54
CA PRO A 198 -0.66 -28.76 0.37
C PRO A 198 -1.07 -30.19 0.05
N LYS A 199 -1.95 -30.77 0.87
CA LYS A 199 -2.57 -32.08 0.63
C LYS A 199 -4.07 -31.96 0.77
N PRO A 200 -4.87 -32.48 -0.18
CA PRO A 200 -6.32 -32.37 -0.06
C PRO A 200 -6.79 -33.13 1.17
N ILE A 201 -7.63 -32.48 1.99
CA ILE A 201 -8.34 -33.09 3.12
C ILE A 201 -9.31 -34.15 2.60
N LYS A 202 -9.98 -33.87 1.48
CA LYS A 202 -10.91 -34.79 0.82
C LYS A 202 -10.77 -34.72 -0.69
N LEU A 203 -10.69 -35.88 -1.34
CA LEU A 203 -10.69 -35.94 -2.80
C LEU A 203 -12.09 -35.68 -3.37
N PRO A 204 -12.22 -34.86 -4.43
CA PRO A 204 -13.49 -34.62 -5.10
C PRO A 204 -14.02 -35.92 -5.73
N THR A 205 -15.21 -36.34 -5.30
CA THR A 205 -15.81 -37.64 -5.68
C THR A 205 -16.22 -37.71 -7.15
N ASP A 206 -16.52 -36.57 -7.76
CA ASP A 206 -16.83 -36.40 -9.18
C ASP A 206 -15.60 -36.59 -10.08
N ARG A 207 -14.38 -36.43 -9.54
CA ARG A 207 -13.13 -36.66 -10.28
C ARG A 207 -12.58 -38.07 -10.14
N LEU A 208 -13.16 -38.89 -9.27
CA LEU A 208 -12.73 -40.27 -9.07
C LEU A 208 -13.66 -41.25 -9.81
N PRO A 209 -13.11 -42.17 -10.63
CA PRO A 209 -13.90 -43.28 -11.17
C PRO A 209 -14.55 -44.05 -10.03
N ALA A 210 -15.85 -44.39 -10.14
CA ALA A 210 -16.55 -45.10 -9.09
C ALA A 210 -15.85 -46.43 -8.74
N ARG A 211 -15.49 -46.59 -7.46
CA ARG A 211 -14.82 -47.80 -6.94
C ARG A 211 -15.75 -49.01 -6.86
N GLY A 212 -17.05 -48.77 -6.64
CA GLY A 212 -18.09 -49.81 -6.50
C GLY A 212 -18.21 -50.75 -7.70
N PRO A 213 -18.37 -50.24 -8.93
CA PRO A 213 -18.39 -51.07 -10.14
C PRO A 213 -17.09 -51.86 -10.36
N GLY A 214 -15.94 -51.32 -9.95
CA GLY A 214 -14.65 -52.01 -10.01
C GLY A 214 -14.59 -53.22 -9.07
N LEU A 215 -14.96 -53.03 -7.80
CA LEU A 215 -15.03 -54.10 -6.81
C LEU A 215 -16.06 -55.16 -7.19
N ALA A 216 -17.25 -54.75 -7.63
CA ALA A 216 -18.30 -55.65 -8.09
C ALA A 216 -17.85 -56.48 -9.30
N GLY A 217 -17.16 -55.86 -10.27
CA GLY A 217 -16.60 -56.56 -11.43
C GLY A 217 -15.55 -57.61 -11.07
N VAL A 218 -14.66 -57.31 -10.11
CA VAL A 218 -13.67 -58.29 -9.63
C VAL A 218 -14.34 -59.45 -8.89
N VAL A 219 -15.26 -59.16 -7.97
CA VAL A 219 -15.97 -60.19 -7.19
C VAL A 219 -16.84 -61.06 -8.08
N ALA A 220 -17.62 -60.46 -8.98
CA ALA A 220 -18.43 -61.18 -9.96
C ALA A 220 -17.55 -61.98 -10.93
N GLY A 221 -16.42 -61.43 -11.37
CA GLY A 221 -15.47 -62.13 -12.22
C GLY A 221 -14.90 -63.39 -11.57
N LEU A 222 -14.44 -63.29 -10.32
CA LEU A 222 -13.93 -64.43 -9.55
C LEU A 222 -15.02 -65.49 -9.30
N ALA A 223 -16.25 -65.06 -8.97
CA ALA A 223 -17.37 -65.97 -8.77
C ALA A 223 -17.73 -66.72 -10.07
N LEU A 224 -17.77 -66.04 -11.21
CA LEU A 224 -18.04 -66.64 -12.52
C LEU A 224 -16.93 -67.59 -12.98
N VAL A 225 -15.66 -67.27 -12.71
CA VAL A 225 -14.53 -68.19 -12.93
C VAL A 225 -14.67 -69.44 -12.06
N ALA A 226 -14.94 -69.29 -10.76
CA ALA A 226 -15.11 -70.42 -9.84
C ALA A 226 -16.30 -71.30 -10.22
N CYS A 227 -17.44 -70.70 -10.57
CA CYS A 227 -18.63 -71.42 -11.04
C CYS A 227 -18.38 -72.10 -12.39
N GLY A 228 -17.72 -71.43 -13.34
CA GLY A 228 -17.40 -71.99 -14.65
C GLY A 228 -16.45 -73.18 -14.57
N VAL A 229 -15.40 -73.08 -13.75
CA VAL A 229 -14.47 -74.19 -13.48
C VAL A 229 -15.16 -75.33 -12.72
N GLY A 230 -16.00 -75.02 -11.73
CA GLY A 230 -16.79 -76.00 -11.00
C GLY A 230 -17.75 -76.80 -11.88
N LEU A 231 -18.42 -76.12 -12.83
CA LEU A 231 -19.30 -76.74 -13.83
C LEU A 231 -18.51 -77.59 -14.84
N ALA A 232 -17.39 -77.09 -15.35
CA ALA A 232 -16.55 -77.82 -16.30
C ALA A 232 -15.91 -79.08 -15.69
N LEU A 233 -15.66 -79.08 -14.37
CA LEU A 233 -15.13 -80.22 -13.62
C LEU A 233 -16.22 -81.13 -13.02
N GLY A 234 -17.52 -80.85 -13.27
CA GLY A 234 -18.64 -81.64 -12.76
C GLY A 234 -18.83 -81.59 -11.24
N LYS A 235 -18.27 -80.57 -10.56
CA LYS A 235 -18.31 -80.41 -9.10
C LYS A 235 -19.53 -79.63 -8.60
N LEU A 236 -20.36 -79.12 -9.50
CA LEU A 236 -21.59 -78.38 -9.18
C LEU A 236 -22.82 -79.24 -9.51
N PRO A 237 -23.83 -79.29 -8.62
CA PRO A 237 -25.05 -80.08 -8.81
C PRO A 237 -26.03 -79.37 -9.75
N ILE A 238 -25.62 -79.15 -11.00
CA ILE A 238 -26.41 -78.44 -12.01
C ILE A 238 -26.47 -79.31 -13.28
N GLU A 239 -27.67 -79.75 -13.65
CA GLU A 239 -27.92 -80.49 -14.89
C GLU A 239 -27.95 -79.52 -16.09
N ALA A 240 -26.79 -79.26 -16.68
CA ALA A 240 -26.68 -78.51 -17.92
C ALA A 240 -26.55 -79.50 -19.11
N PRO A 241 -27.23 -79.27 -20.25
CA PRO A 241 -27.18 -80.17 -21.41
C PRO A 241 -25.79 -80.26 -22.07
N GLN A 242 -24.88 -79.30 -21.78
CA GLN A 242 -23.47 -79.30 -22.20
C GLN A 242 -22.58 -78.60 -21.13
N PRO A 243 -22.27 -79.28 -20.01
CA PRO A 243 -21.69 -78.64 -18.82
C PRO A 243 -20.28 -78.07 -19.06
N LEU A 244 -19.51 -78.70 -19.96
CA LEU A 244 -18.15 -78.26 -20.31
C LEU A 244 -18.14 -76.95 -21.11
N ALA A 245 -18.99 -76.83 -22.14
CA ALA A 245 -19.08 -75.62 -22.97
C ALA A 245 -19.64 -74.42 -22.17
N VAL A 246 -20.67 -74.67 -21.35
CA VAL A 246 -21.24 -73.65 -20.46
C VAL A 246 -20.23 -73.23 -19.37
N GLY A 247 -19.50 -74.19 -18.80
CA GLY A 247 -18.46 -73.93 -17.82
C GLY A 247 -17.31 -73.07 -18.37
N ILE A 248 -16.82 -73.36 -19.58
CA ILE A 248 -15.78 -72.56 -20.26
C ILE A 248 -16.32 -71.16 -20.58
N GLY A 249 -17.56 -71.03 -21.09
CA GLY A 249 -18.17 -69.74 -21.38
C GLY A 249 -18.31 -68.85 -20.13
N LEU A 250 -18.74 -69.42 -19.01
CA LEU A 250 -18.81 -68.71 -17.72
C LEU A 250 -17.44 -68.30 -17.20
N ALA A 251 -16.43 -69.16 -17.35
CA ALA A 251 -15.07 -68.82 -16.94
C ALA A 251 -14.49 -67.68 -17.78
N LEU A 252 -14.72 -67.66 -19.10
CA LEU A 252 -14.30 -66.57 -19.98
C LEU A 252 -15.02 -65.25 -19.67
N LEU A 253 -16.34 -65.30 -19.44
CA LEU A 253 -17.11 -64.12 -18.99
C LEU A 253 -16.60 -63.61 -17.64
N GLY A 254 -16.24 -64.51 -16.73
CA GLY A 254 -15.63 -64.18 -15.46
C GLY A 254 -14.27 -63.49 -15.61
N LEU A 255 -13.42 -63.95 -16.54
CA LEU A 255 -12.15 -63.30 -16.85
C LEU A 255 -12.35 -61.88 -17.44
N VAL A 256 -13.32 -61.69 -18.33
CA VAL A 256 -13.64 -60.37 -18.89
C VAL A 256 -14.18 -59.42 -17.82
N ALA A 257 -15.12 -59.86 -16.99
CA ALA A 257 -15.66 -59.07 -15.88
C ALA A 257 -14.58 -58.73 -14.85
N GLY A 258 -13.71 -59.68 -14.53
CA GLY A 258 -12.56 -59.48 -13.64
C GLY A 258 -11.53 -58.50 -14.21
N ALA A 259 -11.22 -58.60 -15.51
CA ALA A 259 -10.32 -57.67 -16.20
C ALA A 259 -10.88 -56.24 -16.26
N PHE A 260 -12.19 -56.09 -16.54
CA PHE A 260 -12.88 -54.81 -16.48
C PHE A 260 -12.86 -54.21 -15.07
N GLY A 261 -13.15 -55.02 -14.05
CA GLY A 261 -13.09 -54.62 -12.64
C GLY A 261 -11.70 -54.15 -12.23
N LEU A 262 -10.66 -54.91 -12.59
CA LEU A 262 -9.25 -54.55 -12.36
C LEU A 262 -8.85 -53.28 -13.11
N ALA A 263 -9.27 -53.11 -14.36
CA ALA A 263 -8.99 -51.89 -15.13
C ALA A 263 -9.62 -50.65 -14.47
N ARG A 264 -10.86 -50.75 -13.97
CA ARG A 264 -11.53 -49.67 -13.22
C ARG A 264 -10.84 -49.37 -11.90
N LEU A 265 -10.39 -50.38 -11.16
CA LEU A 265 -9.63 -50.18 -9.91
C LEU A 265 -8.25 -49.56 -10.17
N LYS A 266 -7.55 -49.97 -11.24
CA LYS A 266 -6.30 -49.33 -11.68
C LYS A 266 -6.51 -47.88 -12.09
N ALA A 267 -7.56 -47.57 -12.84
CA ALA A 267 -7.90 -46.21 -13.20
C ALA A 267 -8.23 -45.34 -11.97
N HIS A 268 -8.97 -45.89 -10.99
CA HIS A 268 -9.25 -45.21 -9.73
C HIS A 268 -7.99 -44.96 -8.89
N ALA A 269 -7.08 -45.95 -8.82
CA ALA A 269 -5.81 -45.81 -8.11
C ALA A 269 -4.88 -44.80 -8.78
N ALA A 270 -4.81 -44.81 -10.13
CA ALA A 270 -4.04 -43.86 -10.90
C ALA A 270 -4.57 -42.42 -10.73
N ALA A 271 -5.90 -42.22 -10.83
CA ALA A 271 -6.52 -40.93 -10.59
C ALA A 271 -6.26 -40.43 -9.15
N SER A 272 -6.47 -41.30 -8.15
CA SER A 272 -6.18 -40.98 -6.74
C SER A 272 -4.71 -40.62 -6.48
N ALA A 273 -3.76 -41.15 -7.27
CA ALA A 273 -2.34 -40.84 -7.14
C ALA A 273 -1.94 -39.51 -7.80
N GLN A 274 -2.65 -39.07 -8.85
CA GLN A 274 -2.36 -37.83 -9.58
C GLN A 274 -2.99 -36.60 -8.91
N LEU A 275 -4.18 -36.75 -8.34
CA LEU A 275 -4.93 -35.65 -7.71
C LEU A 275 -4.14 -34.86 -6.64
N PRO A 276 -3.32 -35.47 -5.76
CA PRO A 276 -2.52 -34.69 -4.80
C PRO A 276 -1.52 -33.75 -5.47
N ALA A 277 -0.92 -34.14 -6.60
CA ALA A 277 0.01 -33.29 -7.34
C ALA A 277 -0.73 -32.13 -8.04
N GLU A 278 -1.90 -32.41 -8.62
CA GLU A 278 -2.76 -31.36 -9.18
C GLU A 278 -3.24 -30.36 -8.13
N PHE A 279 -3.58 -30.85 -6.93
CA PHE A 279 -3.97 -30.01 -5.81
C PHE A 279 -2.81 -29.12 -5.35
N ALA A 280 -1.58 -29.66 -5.32
CA ALA A 280 -0.41 -28.90 -4.92
C ALA A 280 -0.05 -27.78 -5.92
N ASP A 281 -0.14 -28.05 -7.23
CA ASP A 281 0.02 -27.03 -8.27
C ASP A 281 -1.06 -25.94 -8.15
N LEU A 282 -2.33 -26.33 -7.98
CA LEU A 282 -3.44 -25.40 -7.78
C LEU A 282 -3.23 -24.53 -6.54
N ALA A 283 -2.87 -25.13 -5.41
CA ALA A 283 -2.59 -24.45 -4.16
C ALA A 283 -1.47 -23.41 -4.32
N SER A 284 -0.38 -23.78 -5.00
CA SER A 284 0.73 -22.86 -5.27
C SER A 284 0.31 -21.68 -6.14
N ARG A 285 -0.41 -21.91 -7.23
CA ARG A 285 -0.91 -20.84 -8.11
C ARG A 285 -1.90 -19.93 -7.39
N PHE A 286 -2.80 -20.51 -6.61
CA PHE A 286 -3.81 -19.77 -5.89
C PHE A 286 -3.21 -18.88 -4.79
N ARG A 287 -2.22 -19.38 -4.05
CA ARG A 287 -1.45 -18.58 -3.08
C ARG A 287 -0.74 -17.40 -3.72
N GLU A 288 -0.09 -17.59 -4.86
CA GLU A 288 0.54 -16.49 -5.59
C GLU A 288 -0.48 -15.49 -6.12
N ARG A 289 -1.67 -15.93 -6.55
CA ARG A 289 -2.76 -15.02 -6.92
C ARG A 289 -3.24 -14.18 -5.73
N LEU A 290 -3.46 -14.80 -4.56
CA LEU A 290 -3.82 -14.07 -3.34
C LEU A 290 -2.73 -13.06 -2.95
N TYR A 291 -1.47 -13.47 -3.06
CA TYR A 291 -0.31 -12.59 -2.85
C TYR A 291 -0.36 -11.36 -3.77
N LEU A 292 -0.62 -11.56 -5.07
CA LEU A 292 -0.72 -10.48 -6.05
C LEU A 292 -1.90 -9.56 -5.75
N ILE A 293 -3.06 -10.08 -5.33
CA ILE A 293 -4.23 -9.27 -4.93
C ILE A 293 -3.88 -8.35 -3.76
N CYS A 294 -3.29 -8.89 -2.69
CA CYS A 294 -2.86 -8.10 -1.54
C CYS A 294 -1.80 -7.06 -1.94
N SER A 295 -0.81 -7.47 -2.74
CA SER A 295 0.25 -6.58 -3.23
C SER A 295 -0.34 -5.42 -4.06
N LEU A 296 -1.27 -5.71 -4.97
CA LEU A 296 -1.89 -4.70 -5.84
C LEU A 296 -2.61 -3.63 -5.04
N ARG A 297 -3.31 -4.00 -3.96
CA ARG A 297 -4.00 -3.03 -3.08
C ARG A 297 -3.02 -2.03 -2.48
N LEU A 298 -1.89 -2.52 -1.99
CA LEU A 298 -0.83 -1.69 -1.40
C LEU A 298 -0.17 -0.81 -2.46
N LEU A 299 0.17 -1.39 -3.61
CA LEU A 299 0.76 -0.66 -4.73
C LEU A 299 -0.20 0.44 -5.24
N ASN A 300 -1.51 0.17 -5.31
CA ASN A 300 -2.52 1.16 -5.69
C ASN A 300 -2.65 2.29 -4.66
N LYS A 301 -2.60 2.00 -3.35
CA LYS A 301 -2.57 3.05 -2.30
C LYS A 301 -1.35 3.96 -2.49
N MET A 302 -0.18 3.39 -2.72
CA MET A 302 1.05 4.15 -2.96
C MET A 302 1.01 4.94 -4.28
N SER A 303 0.53 4.33 -5.36
CA SER A 303 0.36 4.98 -6.66
C SER A 303 -0.62 6.15 -6.57
N SER A 304 -1.75 5.97 -5.87
CA SER A 304 -2.74 7.03 -5.66
C SER A 304 -2.16 8.20 -4.85
N ARG A 305 -1.42 7.92 -3.76
CA ARG A 305 -0.75 8.96 -2.98
C ARG A 305 0.27 9.73 -3.82
N TYR A 306 1.08 9.01 -4.60
CA TYR A 306 2.08 9.61 -5.49
C TYR A 306 1.44 10.50 -6.56
N THR A 307 0.40 9.98 -7.21
CA THR A 307 -0.37 10.70 -8.23
C THR A 307 -0.97 11.97 -7.66
N ARG A 308 -1.65 11.90 -6.50
CA ARG A 308 -2.23 13.08 -5.82
C ARG A 308 -1.17 14.13 -5.47
N ALA A 309 -0.01 13.71 -4.97
CA ALA A 309 1.06 14.64 -4.62
C ALA A 309 1.65 15.34 -5.86
N ASN A 310 1.85 14.58 -6.95
CA ASN A 310 2.37 15.13 -8.19
C ASN A 310 1.34 16.05 -8.88
N GLU A 311 0.07 15.64 -8.93
CA GLU A 311 -1.03 16.44 -9.45
C GLU A 311 -1.30 17.68 -8.60
N GLY A 312 -1.15 17.59 -7.29
CA GLY A 312 -1.24 18.73 -6.37
C GLY A 312 -0.22 19.82 -6.74
N PHE A 313 1.03 19.41 -6.96
CA PHE A 313 2.08 20.33 -7.42
C PHE A 313 1.80 20.88 -8.83
N GLN A 314 1.47 20.04 -9.81
CA GLN A 314 1.14 20.50 -11.16
C GLN A 314 -0.12 21.40 -11.19
N GLY A 315 -1.09 21.11 -10.33
CA GLY A 315 -2.30 21.90 -10.14
C GLY A 315 -1.99 23.28 -9.57
N PHE A 316 -1.13 23.34 -8.55
CA PHE A 316 -0.62 24.60 -8.01
C PHE A 316 0.11 25.41 -9.09
N LEU A 317 1.06 24.78 -9.82
CA LEU A 317 1.75 25.46 -10.91
C LEU A 317 0.78 26.04 -11.95
N ARG A 318 -0.24 25.29 -12.37
CA ARG A 318 -1.24 25.79 -13.34
C ARG A 318 -2.01 27.01 -12.84
N LYS A 319 -2.32 27.09 -11.54
CA LYS A 319 -3.05 28.22 -10.95
C LYS A 319 -2.17 29.45 -10.74
N HIS A 320 -0.89 29.28 -10.47
CA HIS A 320 0.03 30.34 -10.06
C HIS A 320 1.16 30.57 -11.10
N GLY A 321 0.79 30.91 -12.35
CA GLY A 321 1.74 31.38 -13.38
C GLY A 321 2.50 30.30 -14.16
N GLY A 322 2.23 29.02 -13.92
CA GLY A 322 2.73 27.90 -14.70
C GLY A 322 4.19 27.51 -14.41
N LYS A 323 4.69 26.54 -15.18
CA LYS A 323 6.08 26.04 -15.08
C LYS A 323 7.13 27.13 -15.30
N GLN A 324 6.82 28.17 -16.08
CA GLN A 324 7.74 29.28 -16.35
C GLN A 324 7.93 30.18 -15.13
N HIS A 325 6.85 30.49 -14.41
CA HIS A 325 6.95 31.26 -13.17
C HIS A 325 7.77 30.50 -12.13
N TRP A 326 7.48 29.21 -11.94
CA TRP A 326 8.27 28.36 -11.04
C TRP A 326 9.75 28.31 -11.41
N LYS A 327 10.07 28.19 -12.70
CA LYS A 327 11.46 28.24 -13.18
C LYS A 327 12.13 29.57 -12.79
N LYS A 328 11.45 30.70 -12.94
CA LYS A 328 12.00 32.00 -12.50
C LYS A 328 12.24 32.01 -10.99
N VAL A 329 11.26 31.61 -10.18
CA VAL A 329 11.40 31.55 -8.72
C VAL A 329 12.57 30.65 -8.30
N LYS A 330 12.67 29.44 -8.86
CA LYS A 330 13.71 28.46 -8.55
C LYS A 330 15.13 28.92 -8.90
N PHE A 331 15.30 29.64 -10.01
CA PHE A 331 16.63 29.99 -10.54
C PHE A 331 17.02 31.45 -10.29
N GLN A 332 16.10 32.39 -10.46
CA GLN A 332 16.33 33.83 -10.25
C GLN A 332 16.01 34.24 -8.82
N GLY A 333 15.03 33.61 -8.18
CA GLY A 333 14.60 33.88 -6.80
C GLY A 333 15.36 33.11 -5.73
N ARG A 334 16.58 32.61 -6.01
CA ARG A 334 17.34 31.75 -5.09
C ARG A 334 17.54 32.38 -3.70
N TYR A 335 17.86 33.66 -3.67
CA TYR A 335 18.04 34.45 -2.46
C TYR A 335 16.77 34.53 -1.58
N LEU A 336 15.58 34.42 -2.19
CA LEU A 336 14.29 34.33 -1.50
C LEU A 336 14.03 32.90 -1.02
N THR A 337 14.34 31.90 -1.86
CA THR A 337 14.15 30.49 -1.46
C THR A 337 15.06 30.08 -0.31
N GLN A 338 16.28 30.62 -0.24
CA GLN A 338 17.23 30.34 0.84
C GLN A 338 16.71 30.83 2.20
N ALA A 339 15.79 31.81 2.23
CA ALA A 339 15.21 32.32 3.46
C ALA A 339 14.47 31.26 4.28
N PHE A 340 13.98 30.20 3.63
CA PHE A 340 13.22 29.12 4.25
C PHE A 340 14.09 27.94 4.69
N VAL A 341 15.41 28.00 4.49
CA VAL A 341 16.35 26.93 4.84
C VAL A 341 16.78 27.08 6.30
N PRO A 342 16.64 26.03 7.14
CA PRO A 342 16.99 26.12 8.56
C PRO A 342 18.45 26.49 8.82
N ASP A 343 19.37 25.78 8.17
CA ASP A 343 20.81 26.00 8.25
C ASP A 343 21.32 26.49 6.91
N ALA A 344 21.41 27.82 6.75
CA ALA A 344 21.86 28.45 5.52
C ALA A 344 23.27 28.00 5.08
N ASP A 345 24.08 27.49 6.01
CA ASP A 345 25.42 26.95 5.77
C ASP A 345 25.40 25.58 5.05
N GLU A 346 24.28 24.85 5.08
CA GLU A 346 24.10 23.62 4.31
C GLU A 346 23.69 23.86 2.85
N TRP A 347 23.40 25.11 2.48
CA TRP A 347 22.98 25.48 1.13
C TRP A 347 24.17 25.75 0.23
N HIS A 348 24.21 25.11 -0.95
CA HIS A 348 25.24 25.38 -1.95
C HIS A 348 24.77 26.42 -2.98
N ASP A 349 25.59 27.43 -3.31
CA ASP A 349 25.21 28.56 -4.20
C ASP A 349 24.67 28.16 -5.59
N LYS A 350 25.13 27.01 -6.09
CA LYS A 350 24.70 26.48 -7.39
C LYS A 350 23.41 25.66 -7.34
N GLU A 351 23.01 25.25 -6.14
CA GLU A 351 21.84 24.43 -5.87
C GLU A 351 20.54 25.23 -6.04
N THR A 352 19.42 24.51 -6.06
CA THR A 352 18.08 25.08 -6.13
C THR A 352 17.23 24.47 -5.04
N ILE A 353 16.15 25.16 -4.64
CA ILE A 353 15.32 24.70 -3.52
C ILE A 353 14.75 23.29 -3.72
N GLU A 354 14.48 22.90 -4.97
CA GLU A 354 14.07 21.53 -5.30
C GLU A 354 15.14 20.49 -4.98
N HIS A 355 16.39 20.78 -5.33
CA HIS A 355 17.49 19.84 -5.12
C HIS A 355 17.77 19.71 -3.62
N TRP A 356 17.89 20.84 -2.92
CA TRP A 356 18.16 20.86 -1.49
C TRP A 356 17.03 20.17 -0.72
N LEU A 357 15.77 20.52 -1.00
CA LEU A 357 14.63 19.93 -0.31
C LEU A 357 14.50 18.43 -0.59
N SER A 358 14.75 17.99 -1.83
CA SER A 358 14.77 16.57 -2.16
C SER A 358 15.84 15.81 -1.38
N GLU A 359 17.05 16.37 -1.26
CA GLU A 359 18.12 15.75 -0.46
C GLU A 359 17.76 15.69 1.02
N GLN A 360 17.28 16.80 1.58
CA GLN A 360 16.94 16.89 3.00
C GLN A 360 15.79 15.95 3.36
N VAL A 361 14.74 15.89 2.53
CA VAL A 361 13.66 14.92 2.71
C VAL A 361 14.20 13.48 2.70
N GLN A 362 15.13 13.14 1.80
CA GLN A 362 15.74 11.80 1.75
C GLN A 362 16.66 11.49 2.93
N LYS A 363 17.28 12.52 3.54
CA LYS A 363 18.14 12.41 4.72
C LYS A 363 17.32 12.30 6.01
N THR A 364 16.43 13.26 6.25
CA THR A 364 15.58 13.34 7.46
C THR A 364 14.65 12.16 7.54
N TYR A 365 13.91 11.92 6.48
CA TYR A 365 13.24 10.67 6.33
C TYR A 365 14.24 9.72 5.69
N ARG A 366 15.02 9.04 6.53
CA ARG A 366 15.38 7.65 6.23
C ARG A 366 14.08 6.86 6.13
N LEU A 367 13.32 7.12 5.07
CA LEU A 367 12.00 6.56 4.83
C LEU A 367 12.16 5.07 4.99
N GLU A 368 11.44 4.53 5.97
CA GLU A 368 11.40 3.11 6.26
C GLU A 368 11.19 2.41 4.93
N THR A 369 12.10 1.48 4.64
CA THR A 369 12.03 0.75 3.40
C THR A 369 10.79 -0.13 3.52
N VAL A 370 9.72 0.21 2.81
CA VAL A 370 8.55 -0.64 2.75
C VAL A 370 8.91 -1.85 1.91
N ILE A 371 9.17 -2.96 2.59
CA ILE A 371 9.51 -4.24 1.98
C ILE A 371 8.22 -5.03 1.88
N LEU A 372 7.81 -5.39 0.66
CA LEU A 372 6.75 -6.39 0.52
C LEU A 372 7.26 -7.69 1.15
N THR A 373 6.52 -8.27 2.09
CA THR A 373 6.86 -9.60 2.64
C THR A 373 6.90 -10.65 1.52
N SER A 374 7.82 -11.61 1.56
CA SER A 374 7.85 -12.72 0.61
C SER A 374 6.70 -13.71 0.86
N PRO A 375 6.09 -14.33 -0.16
CA PRO A 375 5.04 -15.36 0.05
C PRO A 375 5.51 -16.51 0.96
N ASP A 376 6.78 -16.90 0.84
CA ASP A 376 7.38 -18.00 1.62
C ASP A 376 7.64 -17.63 3.08
N GLU A 377 7.70 -16.34 3.40
CA GLU A 377 7.89 -15.88 4.78
C GLU A 377 6.57 -15.92 5.54
N LEU A 378 5.43 -15.83 4.87
CA LEU A 378 4.10 -15.76 5.51
C LEU A 378 3.77 -17.06 6.26
N ASP A 379 3.38 -16.90 7.54
CA ASP A 379 2.95 -18.03 8.36
C ASP A 379 1.54 -18.52 7.98
N GLU A 380 1.19 -19.73 8.44
CA GLU A 380 -0.08 -20.37 8.09
C GLU A 380 -1.28 -19.55 8.57
N GLU A 381 -1.18 -18.92 9.74
CA GLU A 381 -2.22 -18.06 10.30
C GLU A 381 -2.47 -16.83 9.41
N SER A 382 -1.42 -16.15 8.95
CA SER A 382 -1.55 -15.00 8.05
C SER A 382 -2.20 -15.41 6.73
N TRP A 383 -1.80 -16.54 6.16
CA TRP A 383 -2.43 -17.07 4.95
C TRP A 383 -3.91 -17.38 5.14
N GLU A 384 -4.27 -17.96 6.30
CA GLU A 384 -5.65 -18.27 6.63
C GLU A 384 -6.51 -17.01 6.72
N VAL A 385 -6.01 -15.98 7.40
CA VAL A 385 -6.70 -14.69 7.54
C VAL A 385 -6.85 -14.00 6.19
N ILE A 386 -5.82 -14.02 5.34
CA ILE A 386 -5.88 -13.49 3.97
C ILE A 386 -6.99 -14.18 3.18
N LEU A 387 -7.05 -15.52 3.20
CA LEU A 387 -8.07 -16.27 2.47
C LEU A 387 -9.48 -15.97 2.99
N ARG A 388 -9.68 -15.93 4.31
CA ARG A 388 -10.99 -15.61 4.89
C ARG A 388 -11.44 -14.20 4.50
N ALA A 389 -10.54 -13.22 4.58
CA ALA A 389 -10.83 -11.84 4.16
C ALA A 389 -11.15 -11.74 2.66
N TYR A 390 -10.41 -12.48 1.82
CA TYR A 390 -10.67 -12.58 0.39
C TYR A 390 -12.05 -13.20 0.09
N LEU A 391 -12.39 -14.30 0.78
CA LEU A 391 -13.67 -14.97 0.60
C LEU A 391 -14.84 -14.12 1.08
N LEU A 392 -14.70 -13.40 2.20
CA LEU A 392 -15.69 -12.42 2.65
C LEU A 392 -15.96 -11.39 1.55
N GLU A 393 -14.91 -10.71 1.07
CA GLU A 393 -15.06 -9.72 -0.01
C GLU A 393 -15.74 -10.29 -1.26
N SER A 394 -15.43 -11.54 -1.65
CA SER A 394 -16.08 -12.19 -2.81
C SER A 394 -17.57 -12.49 -2.62
N LEU A 395 -18.04 -12.50 -1.36
CA LEU A 395 -19.43 -12.75 -0.97
C LEU A 395 -20.19 -11.47 -0.62
N ASP A 396 -19.53 -10.31 -0.55
CA ASP A 396 -20.12 -9.01 -0.22
C ASP A 396 -20.70 -8.35 -1.48
N ASP A 397 -22.01 -8.52 -1.70
CA ASP A 397 -22.73 -7.91 -2.82
C ASP A 397 -22.84 -6.36 -2.68
N ASP A 398 -22.66 -5.82 -1.46
CA ASP A 398 -22.80 -4.39 -1.15
C ASP A 398 -21.43 -3.65 -1.06
N GLY A 399 -20.33 -4.40 -1.14
CA GLY A 399 -18.99 -3.93 -1.56
C GLY A 399 -18.27 -2.90 -0.68
N SER A 400 -18.67 -2.67 0.57
CA SER A 400 -18.10 -1.56 1.36
C SER A 400 -17.46 -1.93 2.70
N HIS A 401 -17.89 -2.98 3.40
CA HIS A 401 -17.32 -3.29 4.72
C HIS A 401 -16.33 -4.46 4.70
N GLU A 402 -16.56 -5.47 3.85
CA GLU A 402 -15.71 -6.66 3.82
C GLU A 402 -14.44 -6.44 2.97
N ALA A 403 -14.50 -5.56 1.96
CA ALA A 403 -13.33 -5.11 1.18
C ALA A 403 -12.28 -4.38 2.04
N GLU A 404 -12.70 -3.64 3.08
CA GLU A 404 -11.80 -2.96 4.02
C GLU A 404 -11.00 -3.94 4.88
N LEU A 405 -11.53 -5.14 5.12
CA LEU A 405 -10.84 -6.16 5.92
C LEU A 405 -9.62 -6.71 5.19
N LEU A 406 -9.76 -7.06 3.91
CA LEU A 406 -8.62 -7.54 3.11
C LEU A 406 -7.55 -6.46 2.97
N ASP A 407 -7.96 -5.20 2.79
CA ASP A 407 -7.09 -4.04 2.76
C ASP A 407 -6.27 -3.87 4.05
N THR A 408 -6.92 -4.08 5.21
CA THR A 408 -6.29 -3.98 6.54
C THR A 408 -5.31 -5.13 6.78
N VAL A 409 -5.70 -6.35 6.40
CA VAL A 409 -4.84 -7.54 6.50
C VAL A 409 -3.62 -7.40 5.59
N ALA A 410 -3.81 -6.95 4.35
CA ALA A 410 -2.73 -6.75 3.40
C ALA A 410 -1.68 -5.76 3.94
N ASP A 411 -2.11 -4.62 4.49
CA ASP A 411 -1.19 -3.66 5.11
C ASP A 411 -0.42 -4.28 6.29
N LEU A 412 -1.14 -4.85 7.25
CA LEU A 412 -0.53 -5.45 8.44
C LEU A 412 0.52 -6.53 8.09
N VAL A 413 0.16 -7.44 7.17
CA VAL A 413 0.94 -8.65 6.90
C VAL A 413 2.08 -8.42 5.90
N PHE A 414 1.95 -7.45 4.98
CA PHE A 414 2.91 -7.25 3.90
C PHE A 414 3.77 -6.01 4.03
N THR A 415 3.36 -4.97 4.77
CA THR A 415 4.14 -3.72 4.90
C THR A 415 4.66 -3.49 6.31
N ARG A 416 3.92 -3.93 7.33
CA ARG A 416 4.23 -3.66 8.75
C ARG A 416 4.77 -4.86 9.52
N ARG A 417 5.08 -5.96 8.83
CA ARG A 417 5.45 -7.21 9.48
C ARG A 417 6.75 -7.11 10.26
N GLY A 418 6.68 -7.32 11.57
CA GLY A 418 7.81 -7.18 12.49
C GLY A 418 7.87 -5.82 13.20
N ASP A 419 7.15 -4.83 12.67
CA ASP A 419 6.88 -3.54 13.30
C ASP A 419 5.45 -3.47 13.88
N ASP A 420 4.60 -4.46 13.57
CA ASP A 420 3.27 -4.61 14.13
C ASP A 420 3.32 -5.11 15.57
N SER A 421 2.54 -4.46 16.45
CA SER A 421 2.40 -4.98 17.81
C SER A 421 1.57 -6.26 17.77
N LYS A 422 1.91 -7.22 18.63
CA LYS A 422 1.14 -8.46 18.80
C LYS A 422 -0.36 -8.16 19.03
N GLU A 423 -0.66 -7.09 19.78
CA GLU A 423 -2.01 -6.61 20.04
C GLU A 423 -2.73 -6.14 18.78
N GLU A 424 -2.05 -5.41 17.90
CA GLU A 424 -2.63 -4.94 16.65
C GLU A 424 -2.95 -6.11 15.71
N ARG A 425 -2.05 -7.09 15.63
CA ARG A 425 -2.27 -8.30 14.85
C ARG A 425 -3.45 -9.11 15.37
N GLU A 426 -3.49 -9.39 16.68
CA GLU A 426 -4.62 -10.08 17.31
C GLU A 426 -5.95 -9.36 17.06
N ARG A 427 -5.96 -8.03 17.16
CA ARG A 427 -7.16 -7.22 16.89
C ARG A 427 -7.65 -7.35 15.46
N VAL A 428 -6.76 -7.21 14.47
CA VAL A 428 -7.14 -7.31 13.05
C VAL A 428 -7.59 -8.72 12.70
N PHE A 429 -6.86 -9.74 13.16
CA PHE A 429 -7.18 -11.14 12.87
C PHE A 429 -8.52 -11.53 13.50
N SER A 430 -8.77 -11.12 14.75
CA SER A 430 -10.05 -11.34 15.43
C SER A 430 -11.23 -10.73 14.68
N ARG A 431 -11.07 -9.53 14.09
CA ARG A 431 -12.13 -8.92 13.27
C ARG A 431 -12.49 -9.77 12.05
N VAL A 432 -11.49 -10.33 11.37
CA VAL A 432 -11.72 -11.22 10.22
C VAL A 432 -12.38 -12.51 10.67
N TYR A 433 -11.93 -13.11 11.77
CA TYR A 433 -12.53 -14.32 12.31
C TYR A 433 -14.00 -14.12 12.72
N SER A 434 -14.31 -13.04 13.45
CA SER A 434 -15.69 -12.74 13.84
C SER A 434 -16.59 -12.45 12.63
N ALA A 435 -16.09 -11.73 11.61
CA ALA A 435 -16.84 -11.49 10.38
C ALA A 435 -17.12 -12.80 9.62
N TRP A 436 -16.11 -13.68 9.56
CA TRP A 436 -16.24 -15.00 8.94
C TRP A 436 -17.26 -15.88 9.66
N GLU A 437 -17.21 -15.98 10.98
CA GLU A 437 -18.17 -16.76 11.78
C GLU A 437 -19.60 -16.24 11.59
N ALA A 438 -19.80 -14.91 11.67
CA ALA A 438 -21.10 -14.30 11.45
C ALA A 438 -21.68 -14.55 10.04
N ARG A 439 -20.80 -14.76 9.04
CA ARG A 439 -21.20 -15.10 7.66
C ARG A 439 -21.48 -16.58 7.49
N GLN A 440 -20.70 -17.46 8.13
CA GLN A 440 -20.95 -18.91 8.10
C GLN A 440 -22.32 -19.28 8.69
N ASP A 441 -22.80 -18.56 9.71
CA ASP A 441 -24.14 -18.77 10.27
C ASP A 441 -25.29 -18.42 9.30
N ARG A 442 -24.98 -17.76 8.17
CA ARG A 442 -25.97 -17.33 7.16
C ARG A 442 -25.92 -18.13 5.86
N LEU A 443 -24.90 -18.97 5.67
CA LEU A 443 -24.72 -19.87 4.52
C LEU A 443 -25.24 -21.27 4.86
#